data_AF-A0A928ITA4-F1
#
_entry.id   AF-A0A928ITA4-F1
#
_cell.length_a   1.000
_cell.length_b   1.000
_cell.length_c   1.000
_cell.angle_alpha   90.00
_cell.angle_beta   90.00
_cell.angle_gamma   90.00
#
_symmetry.space_group_name_H-M   'P 1'
#
loop_
_entity.id
_entity.type
_entity.pdbx_description
1 polymer ?
#
loop_
_entity_poly.entity_id
_entity_poly.type
_entity_poly.pdbx_seq_one_letter_code
_entity_poly.pdbx_strand_id
1 'polypeptide(L)'
;MSVKVIKGEVFADSQRPLILVFDSISTDVGGSVVSLSVRSGASTLNVFSGKTEEAKSSERAEWIDGSKSVGKISIDTLNEFNIECLKKVLKSKKLCFTKAELDAVTEKRKEEISTDLDSETQCSITIVCDTILDNTDELDPTKAEFVPDDGIILPFTSVDIEEGDSVFDILNRVCEENDIQIEYSWTPMYDSYYIEGINNLYEFDCGYESGWMYKVNGWFPNYGCSDYSVKPGDNIVWCYTCKGLGDDVGDTSF
;
A
#
# COMPACT_ATOMS: atom_id res chain seq x y z
N MET A 1 41.40 1.47 -24.08
CA MET A 1 41.33 2.17 -22.77
C MET A 1 40.95 1.12 -21.73
N SER A 2 41.46 1.19 -20.50
CA SER A 2 41.04 0.30 -19.42
C SER A 2 40.53 1.10 -18.23
N VAL A 3 39.51 0.56 -17.55
CA VAL A 3 38.94 1.11 -16.32
C VAL A 3 38.99 0.01 -15.26
N LYS A 4 39.70 0.27 -14.17
CA LYS A 4 39.77 -0.63 -13.03
C LYS A 4 38.68 -0.27 -12.01
N VAL A 5 37.78 -1.21 -11.73
CA VAL A 5 36.68 -1.03 -10.76
C VAL A 5 37.01 -1.87 -9.53
N ILE A 6 37.38 -1.19 -8.44
CA ILE A 6 37.73 -1.84 -7.16
C ILE A 6 36.48 -2.07 -6.32
N LYS A 7 35.58 -1.08 -6.30
CA LYS A 7 34.28 -1.12 -5.61
C LYS A 7 33.36 -0.09 -6.25
N GLY A 8 32.06 -0.37 -6.25
CA GLY A 8 31.04 0.54 -6.73
C GLY A 8 30.39 0.05 -8.01
N GLU A 9 29.83 0.97 -8.78
CA GLU A 9 29.07 0.66 -9.98
C GLU A 9 29.54 1.51 -11.16
N VAL A 10 29.59 0.89 -12.34
CA VAL A 10 29.95 1.53 -13.61
C VAL A 10 28.91 1.15 -14.66
N PHE A 11 28.49 2.13 -15.46
CA PHE A 11 27.71 1.90 -16.67
C PHE A 11 28.55 2.32 -17.88
N ALA A 12 28.57 1.50 -18.93
CA ALA A 12 29.35 1.78 -20.13
C ALA A 12 28.53 1.50 -21.40
N ASP A 13 28.48 2.50 -22.30
CA ASP A 13 28.14 2.36 -23.72
C ASP A 13 29.35 2.87 -24.51
N SER A 14 30.24 1.97 -24.91
CA SER A 14 31.47 2.33 -25.62
C SER A 14 31.48 1.71 -27.01
N GLN A 15 31.57 2.54 -28.04
CA GLN A 15 31.74 2.09 -29.43
C GLN A 15 33.19 1.65 -29.74
N ARG A 16 34.14 1.99 -28.87
CA ARG A 16 35.56 1.61 -28.99
C ARG A 16 35.92 0.55 -27.94
N PRO A 17 37.01 -0.22 -28.16
CA PRO A 17 37.51 -1.16 -27.17
C PRO A 17 37.70 -0.51 -25.79
N LEU A 18 37.04 -1.07 -24.80
CA LEU A 18 37.05 -0.62 -23.41
C LEU A 18 37.16 -1.85 -22.53
N ILE A 19 38.26 -1.97 -21.80
CA ILE A 19 38.50 -3.12 -20.92
C ILE A 19 38.07 -2.74 -19.50
N LEU A 20 37.13 -3.50 -18.95
CA LEU A 20 36.81 -3.43 -17.52
C LEU A 20 37.64 -4.46 -16.76
N VAL A 21 38.34 -4.00 -15.73
CA VAL A 21 39.14 -4.84 -14.83
C VAL A 21 38.55 -4.77 -13.44
N PHE A 22 38.10 -5.89 -12.90
CA PHE A 22 37.51 -6.00 -11.56
C PHE A 22 37.88 -7.34 -10.95
N ASP A 23 38.09 -7.37 -9.64
CA ASP A 23 38.66 -8.53 -8.95
C ASP A 23 39.93 -9.06 -9.66
N SER A 24 39.87 -10.28 -10.20
CA SER A 24 40.91 -10.90 -11.06
C SER A 24 40.44 -11.11 -12.51
N ILE A 25 39.35 -10.45 -12.90
CA ILE A 25 38.70 -10.58 -14.21
C ILE A 25 39.02 -9.35 -15.06
N SER A 26 39.21 -9.58 -16.36
CA SER A 26 39.43 -8.53 -17.36
C SER A 26 38.61 -8.89 -18.59
N THR A 27 37.62 -8.06 -18.93
CA THR A 27 36.75 -8.27 -20.10
C THR A 27 36.71 -7.03 -20.97
N ASP A 28 36.81 -7.20 -22.29
CA ASP A 28 36.48 -6.14 -23.24
C ASP A 28 34.96 -6.00 -23.33
N VAL A 29 34.47 -4.76 -23.22
CA VAL A 29 33.05 -4.40 -23.33
C VAL A 29 32.79 -3.48 -24.51
N GLY A 30 33.77 -3.28 -25.39
CA GLY A 30 33.62 -2.52 -26.62
C GLY A 30 32.47 -3.02 -27.50
N GLY A 31 31.72 -2.09 -28.08
CA GLY A 31 30.51 -2.34 -28.88
C GLY A 31 29.27 -2.67 -28.04
N SER A 32 29.43 -2.99 -26.76
CA SER A 32 28.35 -3.42 -25.87
C SER A 32 27.83 -2.28 -25.00
N VAL A 33 26.63 -2.49 -24.45
CA VAL A 33 26.06 -1.65 -23.37
C VAL A 33 25.99 -2.51 -22.14
N VAL A 34 26.72 -2.14 -21.10
CA VAL A 34 26.87 -2.95 -19.90
C VAL A 34 26.76 -2.12 -18.63
N SER A 35 26.42 -2.78 -17.53
CA SER A 35 26.74 -2.28 -16.20
C SER A 35 27.52 -3.30 -15.40
N LEU A 36 28.45 -2.81 -14.59
CA LEU A 36 29.29 -3.60 -13.71
C LEU A 36 29.12 -3.07 -12.28
N SER A 37 28.69 -3.94 -11.37
CA SER A 37 28.67 -3.66 -9.93
C SER A 37 29.69 -4.56 -9.23
N VAL A 38 30.60 -3.95 -8.45
CA VAL A 38 31.63 -4.63 -7.67
C VAL A 38 31.38 -4.33 -6.19
N ARG A 39 31.02 -5.37 -5.43
CA ARG A 39 30.74 -5.32 -4.00
C ARG A 39 31.64 -6.33 -3.27
N SER A 40 31.69 -6.24 -1.95
CA SER A 40 32.45 -7.23 -1.16
C SER A 40 31.84 -8.62 -1.36
N GLY A 41 32.63 -9.56 -1.84
CA GLY A 41 32.22 -10.97 -2.07
C GLY A 41 31.38 -11.21 -3.33
N ALA A 42 30.96 -10.16 -4.04
CA ALA A 42 30.11 -10.31 -5.21
C ALA A 42 30.37 -9.25 -6.29
N SER A 43 30.56 -9.72 -7.52
CA SER A 43 30.65 -8.88 -8.73
C SER A 43 29.59 -9.28 -9.73
N THR A 44 28.99 -8.31 -10.42
CA THR A 44 27.88 -8.51 -11.36
C THR A 44 28.12 -7.71 -12.62
N LEU A 45 28.08 -8.36 -13.78
CA LEU A 45 28.10 -7.73 -15.10
C LEU A 45 26.77 -7.99 -15.81
N ASN A 46 25.99 -6.95 -16.07
CA ASN A 46 24.81 -6.99 -16.91
C ASN A 46 25.16 -6.59 -18.35
N VAL A 47 24.71 -7.35 -19.35
CA VAL A 47 24.89 -6.99 -20.76
C VAL A 47 23.54 -6.67 -21.39
N PHE A 48 23.27 -5.38 -21.59
CA PHE A 48 22.00 -4.88 -22.11
C PHE A 48 21.93 -4.90 -23.64
N SER A 49 23.08 -4.81 -24.30
CA SER A 49 23.21 -4.91 -25.77
C SER A 49 24.63 -5.33 -26.12
N GLY A 50 24.80 -6.04 -27.24
CA GLY A 50 26.09 -6.60 -27.66
C GLY A 50 26.44 -7.90 -26.94
N LYS A 51 27.74 -8.16 -26.79
CA LYS A 51 28.29 -9.38 -26.19
C LYS A 51 29.69 -9.11 -25.66
N THR A 52 30.02 -9.73 -24.54
CA THR A 52 31.36 -9.81 -23.96
C THR A 52 31.83 -11.27 -23.95
N GLU A 53 33.04 -11.52 -23.45
CA GLU A 53 33.50 -12.89 -23.16
C GLU A 53 32.65 -13.55 -22.07
N GLU A 54 32.05 -12.73 -21.19
CA GLU A 54 31.39 -13.21 -19.99
C GLU A 54 29.90 -13.49 -20.14
N ALA A 55 29.20 -12.70 -20.96
CA ALA A 55 27.75 -12.74 -21.17
C ALA A 55 27.35 -12.08 -22.50
N LYS A 56 26.16 -12.37 -23.02
CA LYS A 56 25.57 -11.67 -24.19
C LYS A 56 24.34 -10.85 -23.81
N SER A 57 23.83 -10.06 -24.75
CA SER A 57 22.62 -9.25 -24.56
C SER A 57 21.48 -10.03 -23.89
N SER A 58 20.88 -9.40 -22.87
CA SER A 58 19.85 -9.97 -21.98
C SER A 58 20.38 -10.93 -20.91
N GLU A 59 21.70 -11.11 -20.79
CA GLU A 59 22.32 -11.94 -19.76
C GLU A 59 23.07 -11.12 -18.71
N ARG A 60 23.11 -11.69 -17.50
CA ARG A 60 23.84 -11.23 -16.34
C ARG A 60 24.87 -12.30 -15.98
N ALA A 61 26.14 -11.92 -15.87
CA ALA A 61 27.18 -12.75 -15.28
C ALA A 61 27.42 -12.31 -13.83
N GLU A 62 27.48 -13.27 -12.91
CA GLU A 62 27.71 -13.05 -11.49
C GLU A 62 28.89 -13.88 -11.01
N TRP A 63 29.72 -13.25 -10.18
CA TRP A 63 30.80 -13.91 -9.45
C TRP A 63 30.53 -13.74 -7.98
N ILE A 64 30.29 -14.84 -7.28
CA ILE A 64 30.11 -14.89 -5.83
C ILE A 64 31.18 -15.82 -5.29
N ASP A 65 32.02 -15.30 -4.38
CA ASP A 65 33.15 -16.04 -3.79
C ASP A 65 34.03 -16.77 -4.83
N GLY A 66 34.24 -16.13 -5.99
CA GLY A 66 35.05 -16.64 -7.08
C GLY A 66 34.35 -17.62 -8.04
N SER A 67 33.12 -18.06 -7.74
CA SER A 67 32.33 -18.91 -8.62
C SER A 67 31.49 -18.08 -9.60
N LYS A 68 31.61 -18.37 -10.91
CA LYS A 68 30.85 -17.70 -11.96
C LYS A 68 29.53 -18.41 -12.25
N SER A 69 28.45 -17.64 -12.37
CA SER A 69 27.19 -18.06 -12.97
C SER A 69 26.71 -17.06 -14.02
N VAL A 70 25.89 -17.52 -14.97
CA VAL A 70 25.28 -16.67 -16.00
C VAL A 70 23.79 -16.96 -16.07
N GLY A 71 22.97 -15.92 -16.01
CA GLY A 71 21.52 -15.99 -16.06
C GLY A 71 20.92 -14.89 -16.93
N LYS A 72 19.58 -14.83 -17.01
CA LYS A 72 18.90 -13.70 -17.67
C LYS A 72 18.87 -12.50 -16.73
N ILE A 73 18.95 -11.30 -17.30
CA ILE A 73 18.71 -10.07 -16.54
C ILE A 73 17.21 -10.03 -16.19
N SER A 74 16.89 -9.89 -14.90
CA SER A 74 15.55 -9.51 -14.47
C SER A 74 15.48 -7.99 -14.35
N ILE A 75 14.53 -7.37 -15.03
CA ILE A 75 14.36 -5.91 -15.01
C ILE A 75 14.05 -5.39 -13.59
N ASP A 76 13.37 -6.20 -12.78
CA ASP A 76 13.01 -5.88 -11.39
C ASP A 76 14.24 -5.79 -10.47
N THR A 77 15.38 -6.38 -10.88
CA THR A 77 16.64 -6.35 -10.11
C THR A 77 17.50 -5.13 -10.41
N LEU A 78 17.14 -4.32 -11.42
CA LEU A 78 17.90 -3.13 -11.79
C LEU A 78 17.68 -1.99 -10.80
N ASN A 79 18.74 -1.38 -10.32
CA ASN A 79 18.65 -0.17 -9.49
C ASN A 79 18.35 1.08 -10.34
N GLU A 80 18.07 2.19 -9.66
CA GLU A 80 17.73 3.47 -10.29
C GLU A 80 18.84 3.98 -11.22
N PHE A 81 20.11 3.89 -10.81
CA PHE A 81 21.26 4.29 -11.64
C PHE A 81 21.27 3.57 -13.00
N ASN A 82 21.11 2.24 -13.01
CA ASN A 82 21.03 1.46 -14.24
C ASN A 82 19.83 1.90 -15.09
N ILE A 83 18.66 2.04 -14.48
CA ILE A 83 17.44 2.44 -15.19
C ILE A 83 17.61 3.80 -15.86
N GLU A 84 18.15 4.80 -15.16
CA GLU A 84 18.41 6.13 -15.72
C GLU A 84 19.41 6.10 -16.88
N CYS A 85 20.51 5.36 -16.73
CA CYS A 85 21.50 5.19 -17.80
C CYS A 85 20.89 4.50 -19.03
N LEU A 86 20.09 3.44 -18.84
CA LEU A 86 19.40 2.75 -19.93
C LEU A 86 18.40 3.65 -20.65
N LYS A 87 17.60 4.44 -19.92
CA LYS A 87 16.67 5.42 -20.51
C LYS A 87 17.40 6.45 -21.37
N LYS A 88 18.63 6.84 -21.02
CA LYS A 88 19.47 7.75 -21.84
C LYS A 88 19.94 7.06 -23.12
N VAL A 89 20.41 5.83 -23.05
CA VAL A 89 20.91 5.06 -24.21
C VAL A 89 19.78 4.67 -25.18
N LEU A 90 18.58 4.38 -24.68
CA LEU A 90 17.42 4.02 -25.51
C LEU A 90 17.00 5.10 -26.52
N LYS A 91 17.45 6.35 -26.33
CA LYS A 91 17.23 7.44 -27.30
C LYS A 91 17.95 7.21 -28.63
N SER A 92 19.02 6.41 -28.65
CA SER A 92 19.88 6.21 -29.82
C SER A 92 20.19 4.76 -30.15
N LYS A 93 19.97 3.80 -29.22
CA LYS A 93 20.36 2.40 -29.40
C LYS A 93 19.28 1.46 -28.88
N LYS A 94 19.05 0.34 -29.59
CA LYS A 94 18.18 -0.75 -29.14
C LYS A 94 18.87 -1.58 -28.05
N LEU A 95 18.16 -1.81 -26.95
CA LEU A 95 18.60 -2.60 -25.80
C LEU A 95 17.68 -3.82 -25.59
N CYS A 96 18.01 -4.66 -24.60
CA CYS A 96 17.19 -5.81 -24.20
C CYS A 96 15.90 -5.44 -23.47
N PHE A 97 15.78 -4.20 -22.98
CA PHE A 97 14.55 -3.65 -22.40
C PHE A 97 14.12 -2.40 -23.18
N THR A 98 12.83 -2.18 -23.24
CA THR A 98 12.19 -1.01 -23.83
C THR A 98 12.05 0.11 -22.79
N LYS A 99 11.80 1.33 -23.28
CA LYS A 99 11.52 2.46 -22.39
C LYS A 99 10.27 2.21 -21.54
N ALA A 100 9.22 1.64 -22.15
CA ALA A 100 7.97 1.33 -21.45
C ALA A 100 8.17 0.32 -20.30
N GLU A 101 8.96 -0.74 -20.51
CA GLU A 101 9.26 -1.70 -19.44
C GLU A 101 10.04 -1.04 -18.28
N LEU A 102 11.02 -0.17 -18.58
CA LEU A 102 11.77 0.55 -17.56
C LEU A 102 10.92 1.60 -16.81
N ASP A 103 10.02 2.28 -17.51
CA ASP A 103 9.07 3.23 -16.91
C ASP A 103 8.09 2.48 -15.98
N ALA A 104 7.57 1.32 -16.42
CA ALA A 104 6.67 0.50 -15.61
C ALA A 104 7.31 0.02 -14.29
N VAL A 105 8.59 -0.37 -14.29
CA VAL A 105 9.30 -0.75 -13.05
C VAL A 105 9.44 0.44 -12.10
N THR A 106 9.71 1.65 -12.61
CA THR A 106 9.82 2.84 -11.76
C THR A 106 8.49 3.28 -11.18
N GLU A 107 7.39 3.21 -11.94
CA GLU A 107 6.06 3.55 -11.42
C GLU A 107 5.57 2.52 -10.41
N LYS A 108 5.73 1.22 -10.70
CA LYS A 108 5.40 0.15 -9.76
C LYS A 108 6.08 0.35 -8.39
N ARG A 109 7.38 0.69 -8.38
CA ARG A 109 8.11 0.94 -7.13
C ARG A 109 7.60 2.18 -6.38
N LYS A 110 7.16 3.21 -7.09
CA LYS A 110 6.57 4.40 -6.45
C LYS A 110 5.22 4.07 -5.84
N GLU A 111 4.39 3.29 -6.53
CA GLU A 111 3.09 2.83 -6.04
C GLU A 111 3.26 1.93 -4.81
N GLU A 112 4.22 1.00 -4.81
CA GLU A 112 4.55 0.18 -3.64
C GLU A 112 4.99 1.04 -2.45
N ILE A 113 5.90 2.01 -2.68
CA ILE A 113 6.35 2.94 -1.63
C ILE A 113 5.21 3.82 -1.11
N SER A 114 4.33 4.33 -1.98
CA SER A 114 3.20 5.16 -1.53
C SER A 114 2.21 4.34 -0.73
N THR A 115 1.89 3.12 -1.18
CA THR A 115 0.98 2.22 -0.46
C THR A 115 1.51 1.86 0.92
N ASP A 116 2.82 1.58 1.02
CA ASP A 116 3.48 1.30 2.30
C ASP A 116 3.40 2.53 3.22
N LEU A 117 3.72 3.73 2.71
CA LEU A 117 3.64 4.98 3.47
C LEU A 117 2.21 5.30 3.93
N ASP A 118 1.22 5.16 3.06
CA ASP A 118 -0.19 5.38 3.38
C ASP A 118 -0.63 4.40 4.48
N SER A 119 -0.21 3.13 4.42
CA SER A 119 -0.50 2.14 5.48
C SER A 119 0.19 2.45 6.82
N GLU A 120 1.26 3.26 6.80
CA GLU A 120 1.96 3.73 8.01
C GLU A 120 1.39 5.02 8.58
N THR A 121 0.47 5.70 7.89
CA THR A 121 -0.13 6.97 8.37
C THR A 121 -1.66 7.01 8.34
N GLN A 122 -2.32 6.02 7.74
CA GLN A 122 -3.77 6.02 7.56
C GLN A 122 -4.45 4.86 8.28
N CYS A 123 -5.70 5.07 8.66
CA CYS A 123 -6.65 4.01 8.99
C CYS A 123 -7.71 3.93 7.89
N SER A 124 -8.64 2.98 8.05
CA SER A 124 -9.83 2.88 7.20
C SER A 124 -11.09 2.90 8.04
N ILE A 125 -12.16 3.46 7.50
CA ILE A 125 -13.49 3.49 8.11
C ILE A 125 -14.56 3.06 7.10
N THR A 126 -15.58 2.36 7.58
CA THR A 126 -16.80 2.02 6.83
C THR A 126 -18.01 2.20 7.75
N ILE A 127 -19.13 2.70 7.22
CA ILE A 127 -20.38 2.88 7.97
C ILE A 127 -21.49 2.12 7.26
N VAL A 128 -22.10 1.15 7.94
CA VAL A 128 -23.11 0.24 7.38
C VAL A 128 -24.34 0.12 8.27
N CYS A 129 -25.49 -0.06 7.64
CA CYS A 129 -26.79 -0.34 8.25
C CYS A 129 -27.52 -1.49 7.53
N ASP A 130 -26.76 -2.41 6.93
CA ASP A 130 -27.25 -3.54 6.15
C ASP A 130 -28.18 -4.46 6.93
N THR A 131 -28.00 -4.59 8.24
CA THR A 131 -28.93 -5.35 9.11
C THR A 131 -30.37 -4.83 9.05
N ILE A 132 -30.59 -3.53 8.78
CA ILE A 132 -31.93 -2.96 8.66
C ILE A 132 -32.67 -3.55 7.46
N LEU A 133 -31.97 -3.92 6.38
CA LEU A 133 -32.58 -4.51 5.18
C LEU A 133 -33.30 -5.83 5.49
N ASP A 134 -32.80 -6.58 6.46
CA ASP A 134 -33.41 -7.83 6.96
C ASP A 134 -34.43 -7.60 8.10
N ASN A 135 -34.58 -6.35 8.57
CA ASN A 135 -35.41 -5.96 9.72
C ASN A 135 -36.34 -4.75 9.43
N THR A 136 -36.66 -4.51 8.16
CA THR A 136 -37.47 -3.36 7.72
C THR A 136 -38.86 -3.26 8.36
N ASP A 137 -39.42 -4.39 8.82
CA ASP A 137 -40.71 -4.43 9.53
C ASP A 137 -40.66 -3.76 10.93
N GLU A 138 -39.48 -3.68 11.53
CA GLU A 138 -39.25 -3.06 12.86
C GLU A 138 -38.75 -1.62 12.76
N LEU A 139 -38.35 -1.17 11.56
CA LEU A 139 -37.85 0.17 11.30
C LEU A 139 -38.96 1.21 11.47
N ASP A 140 -38.66 2.33 12.16
CA ASP A 140 -39.53 3.50 12.16
C ASP A 140 -39.79 3.95 10.71
N PRO A 141 -41.05 3.98 10.24
CA PRO A 141 -41.38 4.28 8.85
C PRO A 141 -40.87 5.64 8.35
N THR A 142 -40.61 6.60 9.24
CA THR A 142 -40.05 7.91 8.90
C THR A 142 -38.57 7.86 8.55
N LYS A 143 -37.91 6.73 8.79
CA LYS A 143 -36.47 6.54 8.60
C LYS A 143 -36.09 5.85 7.30
N ALA A 144 -37.07 5.29 6.59
CA ALA A 144 -36.84 4.50 5.39
C ALA A 144 -36.04 5.23 4.30
N GLU A 145 -36.16 6.56 4.19
CA GLU A 145 -35.41 7.34 3.21
C GLU A 145 -33.90 7.45 3.50
N PHE A 146 -33.48 7.14 4.72
CA PHE A 146 -32.08 7.23 5.15
C PHE A 146 -31.33 5.89 5.09
N VAL A 147 -32.00 4.81 4.66
CA VAL A 147 -31.39 3.49 4.49
C VAL A 147 -31.00 3.31 3.02
N PRO A 148 -29.70 3.23 2.68
CA PRO A 148 -29.26 2.92 1.32
C PRO A 148 -29.71 1.53 0.88
N ASP A 149 -29.97 1.35 -0.42
CA ASP A 149 -30.42 0.06 -0.98
C ASP A 149 -29.43 -1.09 -0.73
N ASP A 150 -28.14 -0.79 -0.61
CA ASP A 150 -27.07 -1.75 -0.31
C ASP A 150 -26.64 -1.75 1.16
N GLY A 151 -27.29 -0.93 2.00
CA GLY A 151 -26.98 -0.79 3.43
C GLY A 151 -25.65 -0.09 3.72
N ILE A 152 -25.01 0.54 2.73
CA ILE A 152 -23.70 1.21 2.90
C ILE A 152 -23.90 2.72 2.92
N ILE A 153 -23.74 3.33 4.10
CA ILE A 153 -23.82 4.80 4.27
C ILE A 153 -22.50 5.44 3.84
N LEU A 154 -21.38 4.84 4.26
CA LEU A 154 -20.04 5.25 3.84
C LEU A 154 -19.27 3.99 3.40
N PRO A 155 -18.85 3.90 2.12
CA PRO A 155 -18.02 2.79 1.66
C PRO A 155 -16.63 2.84 2.32
N PHE A 156 -15.82 1.81 2.06
CA PHE A 156 -14.44 1.77 2.54
C PHE A 156 -13.69 3.06 2.15
N THR A 157 -13.29 3.81 3.17
CA THR A 157 -12.66 5.12 3.03
C THR A 157 -11.35 5.12 3.83
N SER A 158 -10.24 5.47 3.18
CA SER A 158 -8.95 5.69 3.86
C SER A 158 -8.89 7.09 4.45
N VAL A 159 -8.34 7.21 5.65
CA VAL A 159 -8.33 8.46 6.43
C VAL A 159 -6.95 8.66 7.06
N ASP A 160 -6.37 9.84 6.86
CA ASP A 160 -5.11 10.25 7.51
C ASP A 160 -5.30 10.35 9.03
N ILE A 161 -4.40 9.73 9.78
CA ILE A 161 -4.40 9.77 11.24
C ILE A 161 -3.62 10.98 11.72
N GLU A 162 -4.23 11.80 12.57
CA GLU A 162 -3.55 12.86 13.31
C GLU A 162 -3.10 12.36 14.69
N GLU A 163 -2.08 13.01 15.26
CA GLU A 163 -1.52 12.59 16.55
C GLU A 163 -2.58 12.70 17.66
N GLY A 164 -2.96 11.55 18.22
CA GLY A 164 -3.93 11.45 19.30
C GLY A 164 -5.36 11.13 18.87
N ASP A 165 -5.61 10.94 17.56
CA ASP A 165 -6.94 10.61 17.05
C ASP A 165 -7.55 9.39 17.75
N SER A 166 -8.78 9.56 18.22
CA SER A 166 -9.65 8.48 18.67
C SER A 166 -10.57 7.98 17.55
N VAL A 167 -11.25 6.85 17.76
CA VAL A 167 -12.28 6.38 16.81
C VAL A 167 -13.40 7.41 16.64
N PHE A 168 -13.73 8.14 17.70
CA PHE A 168 -14.67 9.26 17.63
C PHE A 168 -14.18 10.37 16.68
N ASP A 169 -12.90 10.76 16.79
CA ASP A 169 -12.33 11.84 15.97
C ASP A 169 -12.33 11.46 14.48
N ILE A 170 -11.97 10.20 14.17
CA ILE A 170 -12.06 9.65 12.81
C ILE A 170 -13.51 9.69 12.30
N LEU A 171 -14.47 9.18 13.08
CA LEU A 171 -15.88 9.19 12.70
C LEU A 171 -16.37 10.62 12.44
N ASN A 172 -16.14 11.54 13.39
CA ASN A 172 -16.65 12.90 13.33
C ASN A 172 -16.11 13.63 12.09
N ARG A 173 -14.80 13.55 11.84
CA ARG A 173 -14.16 14.18 10.68
C ARG A 173 -14.68 13.62 9.37
N VAL A 174 -14.76 12.30 9.24
CA VAL A 174 -15.19 11.67 7.97
C VAL A 174 -16.67 11.93 7.70
N CYS A 175 -17.51 11.93 8.72
CA CYS A 175 -18.91 12.29 8.57
C CYS A 175 -19.09 13.77 8.18
N GLU A 176 -18.32 14.69 8.78
CA GLU A 176 -18.32 16.11 8.38
C GLU A 176 -17.89 16.29 6.91
N GLU A 177 -16.83 15.60 6.48
CA GLU A 177 -16.32 15.68 5.10
C GLU A 177 -17.27 15.10 4.05
N ASN A 178 -18.15 14.18 4.43
CA ASN A 178 -19.08 13.50 3.53
C ASN A 178 -20.54 13.95 3.71
N ASP A 179 -20.78 15.06 4.43
CA ASP A 179 -22.12 15.57 4.74
C ASP A 179 -23.05 14.52 5.40
N ILE A 180 -22.48 13.60 6.19
CA ILE A 180 -23.22 12.59 6.95
C ILE A 180 -23.54 13.14 8.33
N GLN A 181 -24.83 13.22 8.65
CA GLN A 181 -25.27 13.69 9.96
C GLN A 181 -24.88 12.68 11.05
N ILE A 182 -24.41 13.18 12.19
CA ILE A 182 -24.23 12.39 13.41
C ILE A 182 -24.85 13.11 14.61
N GLU A 183 -25.36 12.33 15.56
CA GLU A 183 -25.84 12.81 16.86
C GLU A 183 -25.17 11.99 17.96
N TYR A 184 -24.66 12.69 18.97
CA TYR A 184 -23.88 12.09 20.03
C TYR A 184 -23.97 12.93 21.30
N SER A 185 -23.81 12.28 22.46
CA SER A 185 -23.77 12.94 23.75
C SER A 185 -22.58 12.49 24.58
N TRP A 186 -22.07 13.41 25.39
CA TRP A 186 -20.99 13.10 26.31
C TRP A 186 -21.52 12.24 27.47
N THR A 187 -20.89 11.10 27.74
CA THR A 187 -21.24 10.23 28.85
C THR A 187 -20.16 10.26 29.93
N PRO A 188 -20.30 11.09 30.98
CA PRO A 188 -19.25 11.29 32.00
C PRO A 188 -18.80 10.01 32.72
N MET A 189 -19.67 9.00 32.79
CA MET A 189 -19.35 7.73 33.44
C MET A 189 -18.28 6.93 32.68
N TYR A 190 -18.22 7.11 31.36
CA TYR A 190 -17.31 6.39 30.46
C TYR A 190 -16.27 7.29 29.81
N ASP A 191 -16.21 8.58 30.20
CA ASP A 191 -15.30 9.59 29.64
C ASP A 191 -15.26 9.59 28.09
N SER A 192 -16.40 9.28 27.46
CA SER A 192 -16.51 9.10 26.02
C SER A 192 -17.82 9.64 25.49
N TYR A 193 -17.82 9.99 24.20
CA TYR A 193 -19.05 10.22 23.46
C TYR A 193 -19.79 8.90 23.18
N TYR A 194 -21.10 8.93 23.38
CA TYR A 194 -22.04 7.91 22.95
C TYR A 194 -22.68 8.36 21.63
N ILE A 195 -22.66 7.50 20.61
CA ILE A 195 -23.24 7.82 19.30
C ILE A 195 -24.70 7.38 19.30
N GLU A 196 -25.59 8.37 19.31
CA GLU A 196 -27.04 8.17 19.32
C GLU A 196 -27.58 7.94 17.92
N GLY A 197 -26.97 8.55 16.90
CA GLY A 197 -27.39 8.37 15.51
C GLY A 197 -26.32 8.73 14.49
N ILE A 198 -26.41 8.06 13.33
CA ILE A 198 -25.60 8.31 12.13
C ILE A 198 -26.54 8.26 10.93
N ASN A 199 -26.42 9.24 10.02
CA ASN A 199 -27.27 9.40 8.85
C ASN A 199 -28.78 9.47 9.20
N ASN A 200 -29.15 10.15 10.27
CA ASN A 200 -30.52 10.21 10.81
C ASN A 200 -31.13 8.86 11.23
N LEU A 201 -30.36 7.78 11.29
CA LEU A 201 -30.74 6.50 11.89
C LEU A 201 -30.23 6.47 13.33
N TYR A 202 -31.14 6.27 14.27
CA TYR A 202 -30.89 6.42 15.71
C TYR A 202 -30.96 5.09 16.44
N GLU A 203 -30.43 5.06 17.65
CA GLU A 203 -30.80 4.01 18.60
C GLU A 203 -32.32 3.88 18.70
N PHE A 204 -32.77 2.64 18.83
CA PHE A 204 -34.18 2.26 18.92
C PHE A 204 -35.03 2.38 17.65
N ASP A 205 -34.51 2.91 16.54
CA ASP A 205 -35.26 3.02 15.28
C ASP A 205 -35.65 1.66 14.69
N CYS A 206 -34.97 0.55 15.03
CA CYS A 206 -35.37 -0.83 14.71
C CYS A 206 -35.69 -1.66 15.97
N GLY A 207 -36.33 -1.05 16.97
CA GLY A 207 -36.72 -1.72 18.22
C GLY A 207 -35.73 -1.51 19.37
N TYR A 208 -36.12 -1.88 20.59
CA TYR A 208 -35.43 -1.46 21.82
C TYR A 208 -33.99 -2.00 22.00
N GLU A 209 -33.56 -2.96 21.17
CA GLU A 209 -32.19 -3.52 21.17
C GLU A 209 -31.32 -2.94 20.04
N SER A 210 -31.87 -2.03 19.24
CA SER A 210 -31.20 -1.48 18.07
C SER A 210 -30.36 -0.24 18.38
N GLY A 211 -29.25 -0.09 17.67
CA GLY A 211 -28.33 1.04 17.86
C GLY A 211 -27.01 0.89 17.12
N TRP A 212 -26.14 1.89 17.29
CA TRP A 212 -24.83 1.94 16.64
C TRP A 212 -23.76 1.23 17.46
N MET A 213 -23.00 0.37 16.79
CA MET A 213 -21.83 -0.29 17.36
C MET A 213 -20.60 0.04 16.51
N TYR A 214 -19.42 -0.02 17.12
CA TYR A 214 -18.16 0.08 16.40
C TYR A 214 -17.28 -1.13 16.67
N LYS A 215 -16.49 -1.50 15.67
CA LYS A 215 -15.44 -2.52 15.77
C LYS A 215 -14.17 -2.05 15.12
N VAL A 216 -13.04 -2.47 15.67
CA VAL A 216 -11.71 -2.20 15.10
C VAL A 216 -11.04 -3.54 14.80
N ASN A 217 -10.62 -3.72 13.55
CA ASN A 217 -10.02 -4.97 13.06
C ASN A 217 -10.91 -6.20 13.31
N GLY A 218 -12.23 -6.03 13.24
CA GLY A 218 -13.22 -7.09 13.48
C GLY A 218 -13.52 -7.38 14.95
N TRP A 219 -12.86 -6.69 15.89
CA TRP A 219 -13.12 -6.81 17.32
C TRP A 219 -13.99 -5.66 17.81
N PHE A 220 -15.04 -5.96 18.60
CA PHE A 220 -15.89 -4.98 19.26
C PHE A 220 -15.28 -4.55 20.61
N PRO A 221 -14.80 -3.29 20.75
CA PRO A 221 -14.25 -2.83 22.01
C PRO A 221 -15.34 -2.69 23.08
N ASN A 222 -15.00 -3.02 24.32
CA ASN A 222 -15.91 -2.94 25.47
C ASN A 222 -15.80 -1.60 26.22
N TYR A 223 -15.36 -0.55 25.53
CA TYR A 223 -15.21 0.82 26.03
C TYR A 223 -15.61 1.81 24.94
N GLY A 224 -15.65 3.10 25.27
CA GLY A 224 -16.17 4.11 24.36
C GLY A 224 -15.23 4.46 23.21
N CYS A 225 -15.79 4.93 22.09
CA CYS A 225 -15.03 5.27 20.89
C CYS A 225 -14.03 6.43 21.08
N SER A 226 -14.19 7.27 22.11
CA SER A 226 -13.23 8.32 22.46
C SER A 226 -11.96 7.79 23.15
N ASP A 227 -12.02 6.59 23.75
CA ASP A 227 -10.89 5.98 24.47
C ASP A 227 -9.99 5.14 23.56
N TYR A 228 -10.46 4.76 22.37
CA TYR A 228 -9.65 3.98 21.43
C TYR A 228 -8.73 4.92 20.64
N SER A 229 -7.43 4.91 20.92
CA SER A 229 -6.42 5.59 20.09
C SER A 229 -6.16 4.81 18.80
N VAL A 230 -6.45 5.43 17.66
CA VAL A 230 -6.34 4.83 16.33
C VAL A 230 -4.88 4.66 15.92
N LYS A 231 -4.58 3.55 15.25
CA LYS A 231 -3.24 3.24 14.73
C LYS A 231 -3.25 3.10 13.22
N PRO A 232 -2.12 3.36 12.56
CA PRO A 232 -1.97 3.07 11.15
C PRO A 232 -2.32 1.61 10.84
N GLY A 233 -3.10 1.43 9.76
CA GLY A 233 -3.62 0.15 9.32
C GLY A 233 -4.88 -0.35 10.06
N ASP A 234 -5.37 0.36 11.07
CA ASP A 234 -6.64 -0.02 11.73
C ASP A 234 -7.82 0.05 10.74
N ASN A 235 -8.68 -0.96 10.80
CA ASN A 235 -9.94 -1.01 10.07
C ASN A 235 -11.12 -0.82 11.02
N ILE A 236 -11.73 0.36 10.98
CA ILE A 236 -12.86 0.76 11.80
C ILE A 236 -14.15 0.49 11.02
N VAL A 237 -15.12 -0.15 11.66
CA VAL A 237 -16.47 -0.32 11.09
C VAL A 237 -17.49 0.16 12.10
N TRP A 238 -18.33 1.10 11.70
CA TRP A 238 -19.57 1.42 12.38
C TRP A 238 -20.70 0.62 11.75
N CYS A 239 -21.39 -0.18 12.55
CA CYS A 239 -22.48 -1.04 12.11
C CYS A 239 -23.72 -0.82 12.99
N TYR A 240 -24.88 -0.79 12.35
CA TYR A 240 -26.16 -0.75 13.04
C TYR A 240 -26.57 -2.18 13.43
N THR A 241 -26.88 -2.42 14.71
CA THR A 241 -27.50 -3.66 15.18
C THR A 241 -29.01 -3.46 15.25
N CYS A 242 -29.79 -4.47 14.88
CA CYS A 242 -31.24 -4.50 15.09
C CYS A 242 -31.63 -5.46 16.23
N LYS A 243 -30.84 -6.50 16.51
CA LYS A 243 -31.23 -7.61 17.39
C LYS A 243 -30.11 -8.07 18.31
N GLY A 244 -30.47 -8.49 19.53
CA GLY A 244 -29.55 -9.16 20.45
C GLY A 244 -28.40 -8.29 20.93
N LEU A 245 -28.57 -6.96 20.90
CA LEU A 245 -27.55 -5.98 21.33
C LEU A 245 -26.19 -6.16 20.63
N GLY A 246 -26.19 -6.67 19.39
CA GLY A 246 -24.97 -6.89 18.60
C GLY A 246 -24.79 -8.29 18.04
N ASP A 247 -25.63 -9.26 18.44
CA ASP A 247 -25.56 -10.64 17.96
C ASP A 247 -25.61 -10.72 16.42
N ASP A 248 -26.43 -9.89 15.78
CA ASP A 248 -26.64 -9.87 14.33
C ASP A 248 -25.46 -9.27 13.54
N VAL A 249 -24.66 -8.41 14.16
CA VAL A 249 -23.42 -7.86 13.62
C VAL A 249 -22.17 -8.65 14.04
N GLY A 250 -22.36 -9.72 14.79
CA GLY A 250 -21.34 -10.69 15.18
C GLY A 250 -20.61 -10.38 16.48
N ASP A 251 -21.16 -9.53 17.35
CA ASP A 251 -20.68 -9.42 18.72
C ASP A 251 -21.09 -10.67 19.51
N THR A 252 -20.15 -11.24 20.26
CA THR A 252 -20.39 -12.44 21.09
C THR A 252 -20.06 -12.17 22.56
N SER A 253 -20.06 -10.90 22.95
CA SER A 253 -19.61 -10.45 24.29
C SER A 253 -20.68 -10.55 25.37
N PHE A 254 -21.89 -11.00 25.03
CA PHE A 254 -23.06 -11.12 25.92
C PHE A 254 -23.41 -12.56 26.29
#